data_AF-A0A397SIF0-F1
#
_entry.id   AF-A0A397SIF0-F1
#
_cell.length_a   1.000
_cell.length_b   1.000
_cell.length_c   1.000
_cell.angle_alpha   90.00
_cell.angle_beta   90.00
_cell.angle_gamma   90.00
#
_symmetry.space_group_name_H-M   'P 1'
#
loop_
_entity.id
_entity.type
_entity.pdbx_description
1 polymer ?
#
loop_
_entity_poly.entity_id
_entity_poly.type
_entity_poly.pdbx_seq_one_letter_code
_entity_poly.pdbx_strand_id
1 'polypeptide(L)'
;MDLDNNDNILDDDIKNSFYQLLKKQATEFELFGQRLQSEIQNSYQEFIKLQEKQEQQNLTQINHEKTTDFQKSQKIINEITKLSNSQTQIIESLKARVEELENESFIKDQDIKKLRKDLELNKLRIKKFDTKGKSIEIVDEKLKDYDEIWNYEGLNWEDNVNENFLNSLKTTHDESSSSYSSNNNVSSSQINQIHARVQKIINRRENLGKKVKKKNFKILAKDFTRNDLIQYTKSEYFNSLKDNIKGNINKLLKEIPSNSSMTTHAKSANSTSSHSLNHFSSSQFNSFPQGNQETTPVLEKLHSQIQQIVIRKGILDCRVRLKDLKPLKSFYTINNFIQYTKTSQFNSLDNNTQRLMNLLIYETLSKELEQRSVMPQNLDEYIGRGVIPELPSGYKNYTEYEKSDMFNKLNRALRRRVSKLVLLEKRLIIP
;
A
#
# COMPACT_ATOMS: atom_id res chain seq x y z
N MET A 1 -84.86 81.93 -46.40
CA MET A 1 -84.93 80.62 -47.08
C MET A 1 -83.62 80.46 -47.83
N ASP A 2 -82.72 79.53 -47.57
CA ASP A 2 -82.61 78.45 -46.59
C ASP A 2 -81.10 78.19 -46.43
N LEU A 3 -80.63 78.04 -45.19
CA LEU A 3 -79.26 77.62 -44.86
C LEU A 3 -79.32 76.12 -44.61
N ASP A 4 -78.85 75.31 -45.56
CA ASP A 4 -78.84 73.85 -45.43
C ASP A 4 -77.51 73.36 -44.83
N ASN A 5 -77.68 72.70 -43.68
CA ASN A 5 -76.69 71.91 -42.95
C ASN A 5 -76.30 70.66 -43.76
N ASN A 6 -75.01 70.44 -44.05
CA ASN A 6 -74.58 69.13 -44.57
C ASN A 6 -73.12 68.71 -44.27
N ASP A 7 -72.49 69.22 -43.20
CA ASP A 7 -71.08 68.91 -42.88
C ASP A 7 -70.87 67.84 -41.77
N ASN A 8 -71.92 67.19 -41.26
CA ASN A 8 -71.79 66.26 -40.12
C ASN A 8 -71.77 64.75 -40.49
N ILE A 9 -71.84 64.37 -41.77
CA ILE A 9 -72.01 62.95 -42.16
C ILE A 9 -70.67 62.22 -42.43
N LEU A 10 -69.56 62.94 -42.69
CA LEU A 10 -68.28 62.30 -43.04
C LEU A 10 -67.40 61.89 -41.84
N ASP A 11 -67.64 62.44 -40.65
CA ASP A 11 -66.77 62.25 -39.47
C ASP A 11 -67.08 60.95 -38.69
N ASP A 12 -68.30 60.43 -38.79
CA ASP A 12 -68.71 59.19 -38.10
C ASP A 12 -68.17 57.92 -38.80
N ASP A 13 -68.04 57.91 -40.13
CA ASP A 13 -67.53 56.74 -40.87
C ASP A 13 -66.02 56.53 -40.66
N ILE A 14 -65.24 57.61 -40.54
CA ILE A 14 -63.79 57.54 -40.28
C ILE A 14 -63.53 57.06 -38.84
N LYS A 15 -64.30 57.55 -37.86
CA LYS A 15 -64.24 57.09 -36.47
C LYS A 15 -64.59 55.61 -36.33
N ASN A 16 -65.58 55.14 -37.10
CA ASN A 16 -65.98 53.74 -37.13
C ASN A 16 -64.87 52.83 -37.71
N SER A 17 -64.18 53.26 -38.77
CA SER A 17 -63.05 52.52 -39.37
C SER A 17 -61.85 52.39 -38.41
N PHE A 18 -61.47 53.48 -37.74
CA PHE A 18 -60.37 53.47 -36.77
C PHE A 18 -60.70 52.60 -35.54
N TYR A 19 -61.93 52.66 -35.05
CA TYR A 19 -62.39 51.80 -33.97
C TYR A 19 -62.36 50.31 -34.34
N GLN A 20 -62.76 49.95 -35.57
CA GLN A 20 -62.68 48.57 -36.05
C GLN A 20 -61.23 48.08 -36.16
N LEU A 21 -60.31 48.93 -36.59
CA LEU A 21 -58.88 48.61 -36.64
C LEU A 21 -58.31 48.37 -35.23
N LEU A 22 -58.59 49.26 -34.27
CA LEU A 22 -58.18 49.10 -32.89
C LEU A 22 -58.75 47.82 -32.26
N LYS A 23 -60.04 47.55 -32.50
CA LYS A 23 -60.69 46.33 -32.04
C LYS A 23 -60.00 45.09 -32.62
N LYS A 24 -59.69 45.10 -33.92
CA LYS A 24 -58.96 44.00 -34.57
C LYS A 24 -57.57 43.80 -33.97
N GLN A 25 -56.79 44.88 -33.78
CA GLN A 25 -55.47 44.79 -33.17
C GLN A 25 -55.52 44.27 -31.73
N ALA A 26 -56.49 44.73 -30.93
CA ALA A 26 -56.69 44.23 -29.57
C ALA A 26 -56.98 42.72 -29.56
N THR A 27 -57.84 42.24 -30.47
CA THR A 27 -58.15 40.81 -30.58
C THR A 27 -56.95 39.98 -31.06
N GLU A 28 -56.14 40.50 -31.99
CA GLU A 28 -54.93 39.81 -32.45
C GLU A 28 -53.88 39.71 -31.34
N PHE A 29 -53.74 40.77 -30.53
CA PHE A 29 -52.83 40.78 -29.38
C PHE A 29 -53.27 39.82 -28.29
N GLU A 30 -54.57 39.75 -27.99
CA GLU A 30 -55.13 38.79 -27.06
C GLU A 30 -54.90 37.34 -27.53
N LEU A 31 -55.19 37.03 -28.80
CA LEU A 31 -54.93 35.73 -29.40
C LEU A 31 -53.43 35.38 -29.45
N PHE A 32 -52.56 36.36 -29.61
CA PHE A 32 -51.12 36.17 -29.51
C PHE A 32 -50.70 35.82 -28.08
N GLY A 33 -51.22 36.54 -27.07
CA GLY A 33 -50.96 36.27 -25.66
C GLY A 33 -51.37 34.85 -25.25
N GLN A 34 -52.54 34.39 -25.69
CA GLN A 34 -53.03 33.03 -25.42
C GLN A 34 -52.14 31.96 -26.07
N ARG A 35 -51.69 32.20 -27.31
CA ARG A 35 -50.75 31.29 -28.01
C ARG A 35 -49.41 31.21 -27.28
N LEU A 36 -48.85 32.36 -26.93
CA LEU A 36 -47.57 32.43 -26.21
C LEU A 36 -47.65 31.73 -24.85
N GLN A 37 -48.74 31.94 -24.10
CA GLN A 37 -48.95 31.27 -22.82
C GLN A 37 -49.00 29.75 -22.98
N SER A 38 -49.71 29.27 -23.99
CA SER A 38 -49.81 27.83 -24.29
C SER A 38 -48.46 27.23 -24.69
N GLU A 39 -47.67 27.96 -25.47
CA GLU A 39 -46.34 27.54 -25.91
C GLU A 39 -45.35 27.45 -24.74
N ILE A 40 -45.34 28.44 -23.85
CA ILE A 40 -44.53 28.42 -22.62
C ILE A 40 -44.93 27.24 -21.73
N GLN A 41 -46.23 27.02 -21.54
CA GLN A 41 -46.72 25.92 -20.72
C GLN A 41 -46.32 24.56 -21.30
N ASN A 42 -46.43 24.39 -22.62
CA ASN A 42 -46.02 23.17 -23.31
C ASN A 42 -44.52 22.94 -23.20
N SER A 43 -43.71 23.97 -23.43
CA SER A 43 -42.25 23.89 -23.32
C SER A 43 -41.82 23.47 -21.90
N TYR A 44 -42.45 24.04 -20.86
CA TYR A 44 -42.17 23.66 -19.48
C TYR A 44 -42.54 22.19 -19.19
N GLN A 45 -43.69 21.73 -19.68
CA GLN A 45 -44.10 20.32 -19.53
C GLN A 45 -43.14 19.35 -20.22
N GLU A 46 -42.63 19.70 -21.40
CA GLU A 46 -41.61 18.90 -22.09
C GLU A 46 -40.29 18.85 -21.32
N PHE A 47 -39.88 19.98 -20.74
CA PHE A 47 -38.69 20.05 -19.90
C PHE A 47 -38.79 19.11 -18.69
N ILE A 48 -39.92 19.13 -17.97
CA ILE A 48 -40.18 18.23 -16.83
C ILE A 48 -40.11 16.76 -17.27
N LYS A 49 -40.79 16.40 -18.38
CA LYS A 49 -40.74 15.03 -18.92
C LYS A 49 -39.32 14.57 -19.28
N LEU A 50 -38.50 15.48 -19.83
CA LEU A 50 -37.12 15.18 -20.18
C LEU A 50 -36.25 14.92 -18.95
N GLN A 51 -36.45 15.71 -17.88
CA GLN A 51 -35.76 15.54 -16.61
C GLN A 51 -36.12 14.19 -15.96
N GLU A 52 -37.40 13.85 -15.89
CA GLU A 52 -37.87 12.55 -15.35
C GLU A 52 -37.27 11.37 -16.13
N LYS A 53 -37.21 11.48 -17.47
CA LYS A 53 -36.62 10.45 -18.32
C LYS A 53 -35.12 10.26 -18.07
N GLN A 54 -34.37 11.34 -17.84
CA GLN A 54 -32.94 11.24 -17.49
C GLN A 54 -32.73 10.58 -16.12
N GLU A 55 -33.55 10.92 -15.13
CA GLU A 55 -33.48 10.32 -13.80
C GLU A 55 -33.76 8.81 -13.84
N GLN A 56 -34.80 8.39 -14.57
CA GLN A 56 -35.11 6.96 -14.75
C GLN A 56 -33.99 6.19 -15.45
N GLN A 57 -33.35 6.77 -16.47
CA GLN A 57 -32.22 6.13 -17.16
C GLN A 57 -31.00 5.95 -16.22
N ASN A 58 -30.70 6.95 -15.40
CA ASN A 58 -29.61 6.89 -14.42
C ASN A 58 -29.88 5.81 -13.34
N LEU A 59 -31.11 5.72 -12.82
CA LEU A 59 -31.49 4.69 -11.86
C LEU A 59 -31.37 3.27 -12.43
N THR A 60 -31.73 3.08 -13.71
CA THR A 60 -31.68 1.76 -14.36
C THR A 60 -30.23 1.31 -14.61
N GLN A 61 -29.33 2.22 -14.98
CA GLN A 61 -27.90 1.90 -15.14
C GLN A 61 -27.21 1.55 -13.82
N ILE A 62 -27.48 2.32 -12.75
CA ILE A 62 -26.88 2.09 -11.42
C ILE A 62 -27.27 0.72 -10.85
N ASN A 63 -28.51 0.27 -11.10
CA ASN A 63 -28.98 -1.02 -10.59
C ASN A 63 -28.40 -2.22 -11.36
N HIS A 64 -28.12 -2.07 -12.66
CA HIS A 64 -27.56 -3.16 -13.46
C HIS A 64 -26.06 -3.36 -13.22
N GLU A 65 -25.32 -2.28 -12.94
CA GLU A 65 -23.89 -2.35 -12.58
C GLU A 65 -23.69 -2.96 -11.18
N LYS A 66 -24.50 -2.56 -10.19
CA LYS A 66 -24.43 -3.11 -8.83
C LYS A 66 -24.77 -4.60 -8.75
N THR A 67 -25.73 -5.08 -9.54
CA THR A 67 -26.14 -6.49 -9.52
C THR A 67 -25.11 -7.40 -10.18
N THR A 68 -24.47 -6.95 -11.26
CA THR A 68 -23.42 -7.72 -11.94
C THR A 68 -22.12 -7.76 -11.14
N ASP A 69 -21.75 -6.67 -10.47
CA ASP A 69 -20.57 -6.65 -9.59
C ASP A 69 -20.79 -7.47 -8.30
N PHE A 70 -22.01 -7.46 -7.75
CA PHE A 70 -22.35 -8.32 -6.61
C PHE A 70 -22.26 -9.81 -6.98
N GLN A 71 -22.81 -10.22 -8.12
CA GLN A 71 -22.74 -11.61 -8.58
C GLN A 71 -21.30 -12.07 -8.88
N LYS A 72 -20.48 -11.21 -9.48
CA LYS A 72 -19.04 -11.48 -9.69
C LYS A 72 -18.32 -11.66 -8.35
N SER A 73 -18.58 -10.77 -7.39
CA SER A 73 -18.00 -10.83 -6.05
C SER A 73 -18.40 -12.13 -5.35
N GLN A 74 -19.65 -12.56 -5.47
CA GLN A 74 -20.13 -13.79 -4.85
C GLN A 74 -19.49 -15.04 -5.47
N LYS A 75 -19.27 -15.05 -6.79
CA LYS A 75 -18.54 -16.14 -7.47
C LYS A 75 -17.09 -16.23 -6.99
N ILE A 76 -16.41 -15.09 -6.83
CA ILE A 76 -15.05 -15.02 -6.31
C ILE A 76 -14.98 -15.54 -4.87
N ILE A 77 -15.93 -15.16 -4.00
CA ILE A 77 -15.98 -15.64 -2.60
C ILE A 77 -16.11 -17.16 -2.55
N ASN A 78 -16.93 -17.76 -3.41
CA ASN A 78 -17.11 -19.21 -3.46
C ASN A 78 -15.83 -19.92 -3.91
N GLU A 79 -15.11 -19.37 -4.89
CA GLU A 79 -13.82 -19.91 -5.34
C GLU A 79 -12.74 -19.81 -4.25
N ILE A 80 -12.67 -18.67 -3.54
CA ILE A 80 -11.75 -18.47 -2.41
C ILE A 80 -12.05 -19.47 -1.29
N THR A 81 -13.32 -19.68 -0.97
CA THR A 81 -13.73 -20.64 0.07
C THR A 81 -13.32 -22.07 -0.29
N LYS A 82 -13.51 -22.46 -1.56
CA LYS A 82 -13.09 -23.78 -2.06
C LYS A 82 -11.58 -23.98 -1.98
N LEU A 83 -10.80 -22.96 -2.37
CA LEU A 83 -9.34 -22.97 -2.27
C LEU A 83 -8.87 -23.04 -0.81
N SER A 84 -9.48 -22.25 0.08
CA SER A 84 -9.18 -22.26 1.51
C SER A 84 -9.40 -23.65 2.11
N ASN A 85 -10.52 -24.31 1.79
CA ASN A 85 -10.79 -25.66 2.28
C ASN A 85 -9.75 -26.68 1.78
N SER A 86 -9.34 -26.59 0.52
CA SER A 86 -8.28 -27.44 -0.02
C SER A 86 -6.93 -27.20 0.65
N GLN A 87 -6.59 -25.93 0.94
CA GLN A 87 -5.36 -25.59 1.68
C GLN A 87 -5.39 -26.12 3.11
N THR A 88 -6.53 -26.02 3.81
CA THR A 88 -6.69 -26.58 5.16
C THR A 88 -6.45 -28.09 5.16
N GLN A 89 -7.00 -28.82 4.19
CA GLN A 89 -6.76 -30.26 4.06
C GLN A 89 -5.28 -30.61 3.86
N ILE A 90 -4.55 -29.82 3.06
CA ILE A 90 -3.11 -30.01 2.86
C ILE A 90 -2.35 -29.74 4.16
N ILE A 91 -2.71 -28.68 4.90
CA ILE A 91 -2.07 -28.35 6.18
C ILE A 91 -2.31 -29.47 7.21
N GLU A 92 -3.52 -30.00 7.29
CA GLU A 92 -3.84 -31.13 8.18
C GLU A 92 -3.05 -32.39 7.79
N SER A 93 -2.95 -32.69 6.49
CA SER A 93 -2.14 -33.81 6.00
C SER A 93 -0.65 -33.66 6.34
N LEU A 94 -0.09 -32.46 6.17
CA LEU A 94 1.31 -32.18 6.52
C LEU A 94 1.53 -32.27 8.02
N LYS A 95 0.60 -31.77 8.83
CA LYS A 95 0.68 -31.85 10.29
C LYS A 95 0.70 -33.30 10.77
N ALA A 96 -0.19 -34.13 10.23
CA ALA A 96 -0.21 -35.57 10.52
C ALA A 96 1.11 -36.25 10.14
N ARG A 97 1.70 -35.89 8.99
CA ARG A 97 2.98 -36.46 8.55
C ARG A 97 4.16 -36.03 9.43
N VAL A 98 4.16 -34.79 9.93
CA VAL A 98 5.20 -34.31 10.86
C VAL A 98 5.12 -35.08 12.18
N GLU A 99 3.92 -35.24 12.73
CA GLU A 99 3.70 -36.00 13.96
C GLU A 99 4.15 -37.47 13.83
N GLU A 100 3.89 -38.10 12.68
CA GLU A 100 4.40 -39.45 12.38
C GLU A 100 5.93 -39.51 12.37
N LEU A 101 6.59 -38.56 11.72
CA LEU A 101 8.06 -38.50 11.65
C LEU A 101 8.72 -38.22 13.00
N GLU A 102 8.09 -37.40 13.84
CA GLU A 102 8.55 -37.15 15.22
C GLU A 102 8.48 -38.43 16.05
N ASN A 103 7.39 -39.19 15.95
CA ASN A 103 7.23 -40.47 16.61
C ASN A 103 8.24 -41.52 16.10
N GLU A 104 8.45 -41.62 14.78
CA GLU A 104 9.48 -42.50 14.21
C GLU A 104 10.88 -42.14 14.68
N SER A 105 11.22 -40.85 14.74
CA SER A 105 12.52 -40.37 15.22
C SER A 105 12.72 -40.75 16.68
N PHE A 106 11.70 -40.57 17.52
CA PHE A 106 11.75 -40.92 18.92
C PHE A 106 11.97 -42.42 19.14
N ILE A 107 11.30 -43.28 18.35
CA ILE A 107 11.49 -44.74 18.40
C ILE A 107 12.93 -45.11 18.01
N LYS A 108 13.44 -44.55 16.90
CA LYS A 108 14.82 -44.81 16.44
C LYS A 108 15.86 -44.40 17.47
N ASP A 109 15.66 -43.28 18.17
CA ASP A 109 16.54 -42.84 19.24
C ASP A 109 16.55 -43.80 20.44
N GLN A 110 15.40 -44.38 20.78
CA GLN A 110 15.32 -45.40 21.83
C GLN A 110 16.06 -46.69 21.43
N ASP A 111 15.89 -47.14 20.19
CA ASP A 111 16.58 -48.33 19.66
C ASP A 111 18.10 -48.13 19.64
N ILE A 112 18.58 -46.96 19.22
CA ILE A 112 20.01 -46.62 19.25
C ILE A 112 20.55 -46.65 20.68
N LYS A 113 19.81 -46.08 21.65
CA LYS A 113 20.20 -46.12 23.07
C LYS A 113 20.28 -47.56 23.59
N LYS A 114 19.36 -48.43 23.19
CA LYS A 114 19.36 -49.85 23.56
C LYS A 114 20.57 -50.58 22.98
N LEU A 115 20.83 -50.42 21.68
CA LEU A 115 21.99 -51.00 21.01
C LEU A 115 23.32 -50.57 21.64
N ARG A 116 23.45 -49.30 22.02
CA ARG A 116 24.65 -48.80 22.73
C ARG A 116 24.88 -49.51 24.05
N LYS A 117 23.83 -49.73 24.85
CA LYS A 117 23.91 -50.47 26.13
C LYS A 117 24.30 -51.94 25.90
N ASP A 118 23.70 -52.59 24.91
CA ASP A 118 24.03 -53.99 24.58
C ASP A 118 25.50 -54.14 24.13
N LEU A 119 26.00 -53.16 23.38
CA LEU A 119 27.38 -53.13 22.92
C LEU A 119 28.38 -52.92 24.07
N GLU A 120 28.08 -52.02 25.02
CA GLU A 120 28.86 -51.87 26.25
C GLU A 120 28.89 -53.17 27.09
N LEU A 121 27.75 -53.85 27.22
CA LEU A 121 27.66 -55.11 27.94
C LEU A 121 28.52 -56.21 27.28
N ASN A 122 28.51 -56.29 25.94
CA ASN A 122 29.34 -57.23 25.19
C ASN A 122 30.83 -56.91 25.33
N LYS A 123 31.22 -55.62 25.31
CA LYS A 123 32.61 -55.19 25.57
C LYS A 123 33.11 -55.66 26.95
N LEU A 124 32.25 -55.58 27.97
CA LEU A 124 32.53 -56.09 29.32
C LEU A 124 32.66 -57.62 29.38
N ARG A 125 31.87 -58.37 28.58
CA ARG A 125 31.98 -59.83 28.50
C ARG A 125 33.29 -60.28 27.84
N ILE A 126 33.69 -59.64 26.74
CA ILE A 126 34.94 -59.98 26.02
C ILE A 126 36.16 -59.80 26.94
N LYS A 127 36.24 -58.68 27.68
CA LYS A 127 37.34 -58.43 28.64
C LYS A 127 37.46 -59.46 29.76
N LYS A 128 36.41 -60.23 30.07
CA LYS A 128 36.46 -61.27 31.12
C LYS A 128 37.05 -62.59 30.63
N PHE A 129 37.07 -62.85 29.32
CA PHE A 129 37.60 -64.10 28.76
C PHE A 129 39.13 -64.10 28.57
N ASP A 130 39.78 -62.93 28.54
CA ASP A 130 41.24 -62.81 28.35
C ASP A 130 42.09 -63.05 29.62
N THR A 131 41.48 -63.35 30.77
CA THR A 131 42.23 -63.54 32.04
C THR A 131 42.53 -65.00 32.41
N LYS A 132 42.21 -65.99 31.57
CA LYS A 132 42.57 -67.40 31.80
C LYS A 132 42.95 -68.12 30.51
N GLY A 133 44.10 -67.79 29.94
CA GLY A 133 44.61 -68.56 28.80
C GLY A 133 46.00 -68.10 28.35
N LYS A 134 47.02 -68.78 28.88
CA LYS A 134 48.34 -69.05 28.28
C LYS A 134 48.86 -68.01 27.26
N SER A 135 49.83 -67.22 27.73
CA SER A 135 50.75 -66.40 26.97
C SER A 135 51.29 -67.11 25.72
N ILE A 136 50.96 -66.59 24.54
CA ILE A 136 51.75 -66.77 23.32
C ILE A 136 52.37 -65.39 23.05
N GLU A 137 53.69 -65.31 23.26
CA GLU A 137 54.53 -64.22 22.78
C GLU A 137 54.41 -64.17 21.25
N ILE A 138 53.72 -63.16 20.73
CA ILE A 138 53.88 -62.72 19.35
C ILE A 138 54.59 -61.37 19.43
N VAL A 139 55.89 -61.47 19.17
CA VAL A 139 56.85 -60.46 18.69
C VAL A 139 56.27 -59.06 18.50
N ASP A 140 56.79 -58.15 19.34
CA ASP A 140 56.85 -56.71 19.14
C ASP A 140 57.47 -56.36 17.78
N GLU A 141 56.64 -56.02 16.80
CA GLU A 141 57.03 -55.00 15.83
C GLU A 141 55.81 -54.29 15.23
N LYS A 142 55.72 -52.99 15.53
CA LYS A 142 54.91 -51.96 14.84
C LYS A 142 53.39 -52.04 15.04
N LEU A 143 52.92 -51.65 16.23
CA LEU A 143 51.57 -51.10 16.36
C LEU A 143 51.55 -49.97 17.41
N LYS A 144 52.15 -48.83 17.06
CA LYS A 144 52.11 -47.58 17.85
C LYS A 144 51.23 -46.48 17.25
N ASP A 145 50.43 -46.78 16.23
CA ASP A 145 49.69 -45.76 15.46
C ASP A 145 48.15 -45.82 15.56
N TYR A 146 47.57 -46.66 16.44
CA TYR A 146 46.10 -46.81 16.48
C TYR A 146 45.40 -46.28 17.73
N ASP A 147 46.13 -45.89 18.78
CA ASP A 147 45.53 -45.29 19.99
C ASP A 147 45.39 -43.76 19.91
N GLU A 148 45.90 -43.11 18.85
CA GLU A 148 45.76 -41.67 18.59
C GLU A 148 44.51 -41.29 17.77
N ILE A 149 43.69 -42.25 17.34
CA ILE A 149 42.52 -41.96 16.49
C ILE A 149 41.27 -41.58 17.31
N TRP A 150 41.21 -41.93 18.60
CA TRP A 150 40.01 -41.71 19.43
C TRP A 150 40.07 -40.53 20.40
N ASN A 151 41.20 -39.84 20.52
CA ASN A 151 41.36 -38.67 21.39
C ASN A 151 41.35 -37.34 20.60
N TYR A 152 40.36 -37.16 19.72
CA TYR A 152 40.07 -35.87 19.10
C TYR A 152 39.09 -35.06 19.98
N GLU A 153 39.52 -34.70 21.19
CA GLU A 153 38.86 -33.67 22.01
C GLU A 153 39.17 -32.29 21.40
N GLY A 154 38.44 -31.91 20.36
CA GLY A 154 38.66 -30.61 19.70
C GLY A 154 37.70 -30.23 18.58
N LEU A 155 36.62 -30.99 18.35
CA LEU A 155 35.59 -30.60 17.40
C LEU A 155 34.23 -30.57 18.09
N ASN A 156 33.83 -29.34 18.39
CA ASN A 156 32.50 -28.93 18.80
C ASN A 156 31.47 -29.43 17.77
N TRP A 157 30.72 -30.48 18.10
CA TRP A 157 29.77 -31.15 17.21
C TRP A 157 28.46 -30.36 17.02
N GLU A 158 28.29 -29.23 17.71
CA GLU A 158 27.15 -28.34 17.58
C GLU A 158 27.17 -27.50 16.28
N ASP A 159 28.32 -27.37 15.61
CA ASP A 159 28.43 -26.59 14.36
C ASP A 159 28.15 -27.40 13.08
N ASN A 160 28.06 -28.74 13.14
CA ASN A 160 27.98 -29.60 11.95
C ASN A 160 26.57 -30.15 11.64
N VAL A 161 25.58 -29.90 12.50
CA VAL A 161 24.18 -30.31 12.24
C VAL A 161 23.53 -29.47 11.13
N ASN A 162 24.12 -28.33 10.77
CA ASN A 162 23.52 -27.38 9.84
C ASN A 162 24.02 -27.49 8.38
N GLU A 163 25.11 -28.22 8.10
CA GLU A 163 25.59 -28.43 6.72
C GLU A 163 24.91 -29.62 6.03
N ASN A 164 24.50 -30.67 6.76
CA ASN A 164 23.84 -31.83 6.16
C ASN A 164 22.35 -31.64 5.85
N PHE A 165 21.69 -30.62 6.41
CA PHE A 165 20.29 -30.33 6.08
C PHE A 165 20.12 -29.65 4.71
N LEU A 166 21.18 -29.06 4.16
CA LEU A 166 21.14 -28.31 2.90
C LEU A 166 21.62 -29.11 1.68
N ASN A 167 22.34 -30.23 1.88
CA ASN A 167 22.76 -31.11 0.79
C ASN A 167 21.72 -32.19 0.45
N SER A 168 20.76 -32.46 1.32
CA SER A 168 19.69 -33.45 1.07
C SER A 168 18.51 -32.94 0.23
N LEU A 169 18.55 -31.69 -0.25
CA LEU A 169 17.50 -31.12 -1.13
C LEU A 169 17.87 -31.16 -2.63
N LYS A 170 18.98 -31.78 -3.01
CA LYS A 170 19.35 -31.99 -4.41
C LYS A 170 19.38 -33.50 -4.69
N THR A 171 18.76 -33.86 -5.82
CA THR A 171 18.49 -35.24 -6.30
C THR A 171 17.27 -35.85 -5.57
N THR A 172 16.14 -36.17 -6.20
CA THR A 172 15.87 -36.70 -7.53
C THR A 172 14.49 -36.23 -8.04
N HIS A 173 14.39 -35.77 -9.29
CA HIS A 173 13.34 -36.19 -10.24
C HIS A 173 13.60 -35.52 -11.60
N ASP A 174 13.95 -36.37 -12.56
CA ASP A 174 13.91 -36.11 -13.99
C ASP A 174 12.46 -36.15 -14.52
N GLU A 175 12.27 -35.39 -15.60
CA GLU A 175 11.22 -35.44 -16.62
C GLU A 175 9.79 -34.97 -16.29
N SER A 176 9.51 -33.69 -16.56
CA SER A 176 8.59 -33.32 -17.64
C SER A 176 8.64 -31.84 -18.00
N SER A 177 8.82 -31.63 -19.30
CA SER A 177 9.04 -30.39 -20.02
C SER A 177 7.82 -29.47 -20.01
N SER A 178 8.01 -28.19 -19.65
CA SER A 178 7.19 -27.07 -20.16
C SER A 178 7.84 -25.74 -19.76
N SER A 179 8.73 -25.26 -20.63
CA SER A 179 9.21 -23.89 -20.65
C SER A 179 8.10 -22.97 -21.18
N TYR A 180 7.80 -21.85 -20.50
CA TYR A 180 7.88 -20.47 -21.04
C TYR A 180 7.64 -19.41 -19.94
N SER A 181 8.52 -18.40 -19.94
CA SER A 181 8.39 -17.03 -19.39
C SER A 181 8.49 -16.79 -17.87
N SER A 182 9.74 -16.61 -17.43
CA SER A 182 10.16 -16.13 -16.11
C SER A 182 9.77 -14.67 -15.84
N ASN A 183 8.83 -14.46 -14.92
CA ASN A 183 8.71 -13.20 -14.20
C ASN A 183 9.62 -13.26 -12.97
N ASN A 184 10.67 -12.42 -12.96
CA ASN A 184 11.73 -12.37 -11.94
C ASN A 184 11.26 -11.71 -10.63
N ASN A 185 10.25 -12.29 -9.97
CA ASN A 185 9.97 -11.95 -8.58
C ASN A 185 10.88 -12.80 -7.68
N VAL A 186 12.04 -12.24 -7.37
CA VAL A 186 12.95 -12.75 -6.33
C VAL A 186 12.14 -12.83 -5.03
N SER A 187 12.03 -14.03 -4.45
CA SER A 187 11.24 -14.22 -3.24
C SER A 187 11.92 -13.55 -2.04
N SER A 188 11.15 -13.09 -1.06
CA SER A 188 11.68 -12.54 0.21
C SER A 188 12.66 -13.51 0.89
N SER A 189 12.47 -14.82 0.70
CA SER A 189 13.38 -15.87 1.15
C SER A 189 14.78 -15.74 0.52
N GLN A 190 14.89 -15.46 -0.78
CA GLN A 190 16.19 -15.28 -1.45
C GLN A 190 16.93 -14.05 -0.94
N ILE A 191 16.23 -12.95 -0.66
CA ILE A 191 16.83 -11.74 -0.07
C ILE A 191 17.41 -12.05 1.32
N ASN A 192 16.68 -12.81 2.15
CA ASN A 192 17.14 -13.22 3.47
C ASN A 192 18.38 -14.13 3.39
N GLN A 193 18.42 -15.05 2.41
CA GLN A 193 19.57 -15.93 2.19
C GLN A 193 20.83 -15.14 1.79
N ILE A 194 20.68 -14.15 0.90
CA ILE A 194 21.79 -13.26 0.51
C ILE A 194 22.28 -12.48 1.73
N HIS A 195 21.36 -11.93 2.54
CA HIS A 195 21.73 -11.20 3.75
C HIS A 195 22.50 -12.07 4.75
N ALA A 196 22.00 -13.27 5.03
CA ALA A 196 22.66 -14.21 5.93
C ALA A 196 24.08 -14.56 5.46
N ARG A 197 24.27 -14.78 4.15
CA ARG A 197 25.60 -14.99 3.55
C ARG A 197 26.51 -13.77 3.70
N VAL A 198 25.99 -12.56 3.48
CA VAL A 198 26.75 -11.32 3.67
C VAL A 198 27.21 -11.18 5.12
N GLN A 199 26.32 -11.40 6.09
CA GLN A 199 26.67 -11.33 7.51
C GLN A 199 27.71 -12.38 7.90
N LYS A 200 27.59 -13.63 7.41
CA LYS A 200 28.62 -14.67 7.62
C LYS A 200 30.01 -14.23 7.11
N ILE A 201 30.07 -13.59 5.94
CA ILE A 201 31.33 -13.07 5.38
C ILE A 201 31.91 -11.95 6.25
N ILE A 202 31.07 -11.04 6.74
CA ILE A 202 31.48 -9.94 7.62
C ILE A 202 32.03 -10.51 8.92
N ASN A 203 31.25 -11.32 9.64
CA ASN A 203 31.62 -11.89 10.93
C ASN A 203 32.91 -12.70 10.84
N ARG A 204 33.06 -13.56 9.81
CA ARG A 204 34.29 -14.35 9.62
C ARG A 204 35.54 -13.47 9.45
N ARG A 205 35.42 -12.30 8.83
CA ARG A 205 36.55 -11.41 8.57
C ARG A 205 36.85 -10.49 9.75
N GLU A 206 35.81 -9.98 10.40
CA GLU A 206 35.92 -9.18 11.62
C GLU A 206 36.52 -10.01 12.77
N ASN A 207 36.09 -11.27 12.94
CA ASN A 207 36.66 -12.18 13.96
C ASN A 207 38.14 -12.51 13.73
N LEU A 208 38.62 -12.42 12.49
CA LEU A 208 40.04 -12.59 12.16
C LEU A 208 40.84 -11.28 12.27
N GLY A 209 40.22 -10.18 12.70
CA GLY A 209 40.83 -8.84 12.74
C GLY A 209 41.18 -8.27 11.37
N LYS A 210 40.61 -8.82 10.28
CA LYS A 210 40.98 -8.46 8.91
C LYS A 210 39.89 -7.60 8.27
N LYS A 211 40.29 -6.51 7.62
CA LYS A 211 39.36 -5.68 6.82
C LYS A 211 38.64 -6.51 5.75
N VAL A 212 37.33 -6.29 5.63
CA VAL A 212 36.49 -6.88 4.59
C VAL A 212 36.78 -6.19 3.26
N LYS A 213 37.14 -6.96 2.23
CA LYS A 213 37.44 -6.45 0.89
C LYS A 213 36.45 -7.03 -0.12
N LYS A 214 36.27 -6.34 -1.25
CA LYS A 214 35.46 -6.82 -2.40
C LYS A 214 35.66 -8.30 -2.74
N LYS A 215 36.91 -8.79 -2.74
CA LYS A 215 37.22 -10.19 -3.07
C LYS A 215 36.53 -11.22 -2.17
N ASN A 216 36.18 -10.84 -0.93
CA ASN A 216 35.47 -11.70 -0.01
C ASN A 216 34.02 -11.95 -0.42
N PHE A 217 33.43 -11.04 -1.21
CA PHE A 217 32.06 -11.16 -1.70
C PHE A 217 31.95 -11.83 -3.07
N LYS A 218 33.07 -12.20 -3.73
CA LYS A 218 33.03 -12.89 -5.03
C LYS A 218 32.21 -14.19 -4.99
N ILE A 219 32.13 -14.82 -3.82
CA ILE A 219 31.29 -16.01 -3.61
C ILE A 219 29.81 -15.71 -3.89
N LEU A 220 29.30 -14.51 -3.56
CA LEU A 220 27.91 -14.15 -3.82
C LEU A 220 27.55 -14.18 -5.31
N ALA A 221 28.50 -13.83 -6.19
CA ALA A 221 28.28 -13.90 -7.63
C ALA A 221 28.28 -15.34 -8.19
N LYS A 222 28.72 -16.33 -7.40
CA LYS A 222 28.63 -17.75 -7.76
C LYS A 222 27.30 -18.36 -7.34
N ASP A 223 26.77 -17.93 -6.20
CA ASP A 223 25.57 -18.54 -5.61
C ASP A 223 24.26 -17.82 -5.98
N PHE A 224 24.35 -16.57 -6.44
CA PHE A 224 23.18 -15.74 -6.74
C PHE A 224 23.31 -15.09 -8.11
N THR A 225 22.17 -14.91 -8.79
CA THR A 225 22.16 -14.22 -10.08
C THR A 225 22.41 -12.72 -9.89
N ARG A 226 22.83 -12.04 -10.97
CA ARG A 226 22.96 -10.57 -10.97
C ARG A 226 21.66 -9.89 -10.53
N ASN A 227 20.50 -10.41 -10.94
CA ASN A 227 19.20 -9.84 -10.60
C ASN A 227 18.89 -10.01 -9.11
N ASP A 228 19.19 -11.16 -8.52
CA ASP A 228 19.00 -11.39 -7.08
C ASP A 228 19.83 -10.41 -6.26
N LEU A 229 21.09 -10.20 -6.67
CA LEU A 229 21.99 -9.25 -6.02
C LEU A 229 21.52 -7.79 -6.21
N ILE A 230 20.97 -7.43 -7.37
CA ILE A 230 20.35 -6.11 -7.60
C ILE A 230 19.15 -5.92 -6.67
N GLN A 231 18.26 -6.91 -6.57
CA GLN A 231 17.10 -6.83 -5.67
C GLN A 231 17.54 -6.73 -4.22
N TYR A 232 18.57 -7.49 -3.83
CA TYR A 232 19.17 -7.36 -2.51
C TYR A 232 19.68 -5.95 -2.23
N THR A 233 20.33 -5.27 -3.18
CA THR A 233 20.78 -3.88 -2.98
C THR A 233 19.65 -2.86 -2.81
N LYS A 234 18.41 -3.20 -3.17
CA LYS A 234 17.23 -2.37 -2.93
C LYS A 234 16.55 -2.66 -1.59
N SER A 235 16.94 -3.73 -0.89
CA SER A 235 16.31 -4.17 0.36
C SER A 235 16.73 -3.33 1.58
N GLU A 236 15.89 -3.30 2.62
CA GLU A 236 16.21 -2.66 3.90
C GLU A 236 17.44 -3.28 4.58
N TYR A 237 17.62 -4.59 4.44
CA TYR A 237 18.79 -5.32 4.92
C TYR A 237 20.11 -4.83 4.33
N PHE A 238 20.10 -4.34 3.09
CA PHE A 238 21.28 -3.73 2.50
C PHE A 238 21.53 -2.34 3.06
N ASN A 239 20.47 -1.57 3.32
CA ASN A 239 20.55 -0.23 3.91
C ASN A 239 21.11 -0.22 5.33
N SER A 240 20.93 -1.31 6.10
CA SER A 240 21.50 -1.45 7.45
C SER A 240 23.01 -1.77 7.47
N LEU A 241 23.63 -2.10 6.33
CA LEU A 241 25.06 -2.41 6.26
C LEU A 241 25.94 -1.15 6.39
N LYS A 242 27.17 -1.33 6.90
CA LYS A 242 28.22 -0.30 6.89
C LYS A 242 28.56 0.11 5.45
N ASP A 243 28.86 1.39 5.21
CA ASP A 243 29.07 1.94 3.85
C ASP A 243 30.23 1.31 3.09
N ASN A 244 31.28 0.90 3.80
CA ASN A 244 32.41 0.17 3.21
C ASN A 244 31.97 -1.20 2.63
N ILE A 245 31.01 -1.88 3.27
CA ILE A 245 30.43 -3.13 2.79
C ILE A 245 29.54 -2.86 1.58
N LYS A 246 28.64 -1.87 1.67
CA LYS A 246 27.78 -1.46 0.54
C LYS A 246 28.61 -1.14 -0.70
N GLY A 247 29.70 -0.38 -0.52
CA GLY A 247 30.64 -0.04 -1.60
C GLY A 247 31.32 -1.26 -2.22
N ASN A 248 31.69 -2.26 -1.41
CA ASN A 248 32.28 -3.51 -1.90
C ASN A 248 31.29 -4.35 -2.73
N ILE A 249 30.03 -4.44 -2.30
CA ILE A 249 28.97 -5.19 -2.99
C ILE A 249 28.59 -4.49 -4.31
N ASN A 250 28.41 -3.16 -4.29
CA ASN A 250 28.12 -2.40 -5.51
C ASN A 250 29.27 -2.48 -6.54
N LYS A 251 30.52 -2.51 -6.08
CA LYS A 251 31.67 -2.75 -6.97
C LYS A 251 31.65 -4.16 -7.57
N LEU A 252 31.19 -5.17 -6.84
CA LEU A 252 31.04 -6.53 -7.35
C LEU A 252 29.97 -6.58 -8.46
N LEU A 253 28.81 -5.96 -8.23
CA LEU A 253 27.73 -5.89 -9.22
C LEU A 253 28.16 -5.27 -10.54
N LYS A 254 29.04 -4.26 -10.52
CA LYS A 254 29.57 -3.66 -11.76
C LYS A 254 30.43 -4.60 -12.60
N GLU A 255 31.02 -5.64 -12.01
CA GLU A 255 31.90 -6.59 -12.71
C GLU A 255 31.18 -7.81 -13.30
N ILE A 256 29.95 -8.13 -12.85
CA ILE A 256 29.20 -9.28 -13.36
C ILE A 256 28.66 -8.92 -14.76
N PRO A 257 29.05 -9.57 -15.87
CA PRO A 257 28.55 -9.22 -17.19
C PRO A 257 27.02 -9.33 -17.29
N SER A 258 26.35 -8.36 -17.90
CA SER A 258 24.93 -8.46 -18.25
C SER A 258 24.80 -9.32 -19.51
N ASN A 259 24.45 -10.60 -19.36
CA ASN A 259 24.21 -11.47 -20.51
C ASN A 259 22.83 -11.16 -21.15
N SER A 260 22.79 -10.43 -22.27
CA SER A 260 21.87 -10.69 -23.41
C SER A 260 22.00 -9.65 -24.54
N SER A 261 22.65 -10.03 -25.64
CA SER A 261 22.30 -9.50 -26.97
C SER A 261 22.79 -10.45 -28.07
N MET A 262 21.89 -11.29 -28.57
CA MET A 262 21.95 -11.84 -29.93
C MET A 262 20.55 -11.74 -30.51
N THR A 263 20.45 -10.91 -31.53
CA THR A 263 19.28 -10.50 -32.31
C THR A 263 18.92 -11.54 -33.37
N THR A 264 17.63 -11.87 -33.52
CA THR A 264 17.04 -12.23 -34.83
C THR A 264 15.56 -11.83 -34.90
N HIS A 265 15.18 -11.37 -36.08
CA HIS A 265 13.87 -10.87 -36.48
C HIS A 265 12.81 -11.97 -36.65
N ALA A 266 11.56 -11.71 -36.26
CA ALA A 266 10.36 -12.16 -36.97
C ALA A 266 9.13 -11.30 -36.59
N LYS A 267 8.33 -10.95 -37.60
CA LYS A 267 7.06 -10.22 -37.51
C LYS A 267 5.92 -11.13 -37.03
N SER A 268 4.97 -10.57 -36.28
CA SER A 268 3.52 -10.53 -36.61
C SER A 268 2.58 -10.66 -35.40
N ALA A 269 1.50 -9.88 -35.47
CA ALA A 269 0.14 -10.07 -34.94
C ALA A 269 -0.15 -9.87 -33.43
N ASN A 270 -0.72 -8.69 -33.16
CA ASN A 270 -1.89 -8.37 -32.31
C ASN A 270 -2.40 -9.43 -31.31
N SER A 271 -2.43 -9.07 -30.04
CA SER A 271 -3.65 -9.17 -29.20
C SER A 271 -3.44 -8.49 -27.85
N THR A 272 -4.30 -7.52 -27.58
CA THR A 272 -4.52 -6.83 -26.30
C THR A 272 -5.02 -7.82 -25.25
N SER A 273 -4.26 -7.98 -24.17
CA SER A 273 -4.65 -8.68 -22.95
C SER A 273 -4.19 -7.87 -21.75
N SER A 274 -5.11 -7.51 -20.87
CA SER A 274 -4.81 -6.90 -19.58
C SER A 274 -5.44 -7.74 -18.46
N HIS A 275 -4.66 -8.72 -18.00
CA HIS A 275 -4.78 -9.35 -16.68
C HIS A 275 -3.98 -8.49 -15.67
N SER A 276 -4.63 -8.03 -14.60
CA SER A 276 -4.70 -8.65 -13.27
C SER A 276 -3.49 -8.33 -12.39
N LEU A 277 -3.76 -7.76 -11.22
CA LEU A 277 -2.83 -7.82 -10.10
C LEU A 277 -3.59 -8.04 -8.79
N ASN A 278 -3.13 -9.09 -8.12
CA ASN A 278 -3.55 -9.61 -6.83
C ASN A 278 -3.31 -8.62 -5.70
N HIS A 279 -4.14 -8.69 -4.67
CA HIS A 279 -3.71 -8.45 -3.30
C HIS A 279 -4.22 -9.57 -2.40
N PHE A 280 -3.27 -10.27 -1.79
CA PHE A 280 -3.48 -11.06 -0.58
C PHE A 280 -3.29 -10.17 0.66
N SER A 281 -3.95 -10.67 1.70
CA SER A 281 -4.35 -10.14 2.97
C SER A 281 -3.27 -9.69 3.97
N SER A 282 -3.77 -8.85 4.87
CA SER A 282 -3.30 -8.53 6.21
C SER A 282 -3.19 -9.76 7.14
N SER A 283 -2.08 -9.83 7.88
CA SER A 283 -1.94 -10.65 9.09
C SER A 283 -2.10 -9.77 10.35
N GLN A 284 -2.84 -10.32 11.32
CA GLN A 284 -2.92 -9.88 12.72
C GLN A 284 -1.52 -9.78 13.36
N PHE A 285 -1.33 -8.89 14.34
CA PHE A 285 -0.93 -9.23 15.72
C PHE A 285 -0.83 -7.98 16.62
N ASN A 286 -1.19 -8.21 17.88
CA ASN A 286 -0.92 -7.46 19.11
C ASN A 286 -1.83 -6.27 19.48
N SER A 287 -2.80 -6.62 20.32
CA SER A 287 -3.53 -5.77 21.25
C SER A 287 -2.61 -5.16 22.32
N PHE A 288 -2.61 -3.83 22.40
CA PHE A 288 -2.44 -3.05 23.63
C PHE A 288 -3.56 -2.00 23.67
N PRO A 289 -4.07 -1.63 24.86
CA PRO A 289 -5.36 -0.95 24.98
C PRO A 289 -5.16 0.57 24.90
N GLN A 290 -5.90 1.26 24.03
CA GLN A 290 -6.13 2.70 24.21
C GLN A 290 -7.33 3.20 23.41
N GLY A 291 -8.39 3.59 24.14
CA GLY A 291 -9.44 4.51 23.74
C GLY A 291 -10.33 4.09 22.58
N ASN A 292 -11.48 3.49 22.89
CA ASN A 292 -12.58 3.30 21.95
C ASN A 292 -13.04 4.66 21.38
N GLN A 293 -12.53 5.04 20.21
CA GLN A 293 -13.20 6.00 19.34
C GLN A 293 -13.84 5.18 18.22
N GLU A 294 -15.18 5.09 18.24
CA GLU A 294 -15.96 4.51 17.14
C GLU A 294 -15.57 5.19 15.82
N THR A 295 -15.00 4.43 14.90
CA THR A 295 -14.72 4.91 13.55
C THR A 295 -16.02 4.98 12.77
N THR A 296 -16.37 6.16 12.26
CA THR A 296 -17.55 6.29 11.41
C THR A 296 -17.30 5.59 10.06
N PRO A 297 -18.34 5.02 9.40
CA PRO A 297 -18.18 4.32 8.11
C PRO A 297 -17.51 5.17 7.02
N VAL A 298 -17.65 6.50 7.12
CA VAL A 298 -17.01 7.46 6.21
C VAL A 298 -15.48 7.44 6.36
N LEU A 299 -14.97 7.36 7.59
CA LEU A 299 -13.54 7.32 7.88
C LEU A 299 -12.91 5.99 7.47
N GLU A 300 -13.62 4.88 7.65
CA GLU A 300 -13.17 3.56 7.19
C GLU A 300 -13.05 3.50 5.65
N LYS A 301 -14.03 4.08 4.95
CA LYS A 301 -13.99 4.21 3.49
C LYS A 301 -12.81 5.08 3.05
N LEU A 302 -12.55 6.19 3.75
CA LEU A 302 -11.40 7.05 3.49
C LEU A 302 -10.08 6.28 3.69
N HIS A 303 -9.93 5.57 4.81
CA HIS A 303 -8.76 4.73 5.07
C HIS A 303 -8.53 3.70 3.96
N SER A 304 -9.59 2.99 3.57
CA SER A 304 -9.54 2.00 2.50
C SER A 304 -9.08 2.61 1.17
N GLN A 305 -9.57 3.80 0.81
CA GLN A 305 -9.14 4.48 -0.40
C GLN A 305 -7.68 4.95 -0.34
N ILE A 306 -7.21 5.42 0.82
CA ILE A 306 -5.81 5.77 1.03
C ILE A 306 -4.94 4.53 0.85
N GLN A 307 -5.29 3.41 1.48
CA GLN A 307 -4.57 2.14 1.33
C GLN A 307 -4.56 1.67 -0.13
N GLN A 308 -5.67 1.77 -0.85
CA GLN A 308 -5.71 1.44 -2.29
C GLN A 308 -4.76 2.31 -3.10
N ILE A 309 -4.64 3.60 -2.82
CA ILE A 309 -3.68 4.49 -3.50
C ILE A 309 -2.25 4.05 -3.17
N VAL A 310 -1.95 3.78 -1.90
CA VAL A 310 -0.63 3.32 -1.45
C VAL A 310 -0.25 2.03 -2.14
N ILE A 311 -1.14 1.04 -2.14
CA ILE A 311 -1.00 -0.26 -2.80
C ILE A 311 -0.77 -0.09 -4.31
N ARG A 312 -1.63 0.66 -5.01
CA ARG A 312 -1.51 0.88 -6.46
C ARG A 312 -0.17 1.51 -6.83
N LYS A 313 0.32 2.44 -6.00
CA LYS A 313 1.62 3.08 -6.21
C LYS A 313 2.78 2.15 -5.89
N GLY A 314 2.66 1.34 -4.84
CA GLY A 314 3.61 0.28 -4.52
C GLY A 314 3.75 -0.76 -5.65
N ILE A 315 2.63 -1.17 -6.27
CA ILE A 315 2.63 -2.09 -7.43
C ILE A 315 3.39 -1.49 -8.63
N LEU A 316 3.30 -0.18 -8.82
CA LEU A 316 4.01 0.54 -9.89
C LEU A 316 5.47 0.88 -9.54
N ASP A 317 5.99 0.35 -8.41
CA ASP A 317 7.31 0.69 -7.84
C ASP A 317 7.53 2.22 -7.72
N CYS A 318 6.43 2.95 -7.49
CA CYS A 318 6.40 4.39 -7.42
C CYS A 318 6.08 4.82 -5.99
N ARG A 319 6.90 5.72 -5.43
CA ARG A 319 6.58 6.32 -4.13
C ARG A 319 5.31 7.16 -4.24
N VAL A 320 4.42 7.02 -3.25
CA VAL A 320 3.23 7.87 -3.11
C VAL A 320 3.68 9.32 -2.97
N ARG A 321 3.08 10.20 -3.76
CA ARG A 321 3.30 11.66 -3.72
C ARG A 321 2.01 12.37 -3.36
N LEU A 322 2.14 13.62 -2.91
CA LEU A 322 0.98 14.45 -2.54
C LEU A 322 -0.07 14.54 -3.65
N LYS A 323 0.37 14.63 -4.92
CA LYS A 323 -0.51 14.69 -6.09
C LYS A 323 -1.40 13.46 -6.26
N ASP A 324 -0.99 12.31 -5.73
CA ASP A 324 -1.74 11.06 -5.82
C ASP A 324 -2.89 11.02 -4.80
N LEU A 325 -2.78 11.80 -3.71
CA LEU A 325 -3.82 11.94 -2.68
C LEU A 325 -4.76 13.12 -2.93
N LYS A 326 -4.37 14.09 -3.79
CA LYS A 326 -5.20 15.24 -4.14
C LYS A 326 -6.60 14.88 -4.65
N PRO A 327 -6.81 13.82 -5.46
CA PRO A 327 -8.15 13.41 -5.90
C PRO A 327 -9.11 13.09 -4.75
N LEU A 328 -8.62 12.69 -3.56
CA LEU A 328 -9.51 12.42 -2.42
C LEU A 328 -10.32 13.66 -2.00
N LYS A 329 -9.86 14.87 -2.32
CA LYS A 329 -10.56 16.12 -2.02
C LYS A 329 -11.91 16.27 -2.74
N SER A 330 -12.15 15.54 -3.83
CA SER A 330 -13.46 15.57 -4.49
C SER A 330 -14.52 14.75 -3.77
N PHE A 331 -14.11 13.85 -2.87
CA PHE A 331 -15.02 12.90 -2.20
C PHE A 331 -15.17 13.17 -0.70
N TYR A 332 -14.21 13.86 -0.09
CA TYR A 332 -14.19 14.10 1.35
C TYR A 332 -13.96 15.58 1.68
N THR A 333 -14.63 16.03 2.74
CA THR A 333 -14.45 17.36 3.31
C THR A 333 -13.15 17.44 4.11
N ILE A 334 -12.63 18.65 4.32
CA ILE A 334 -11.47 18.86 5.18
C ILE A 334 -11.69 18.31 6.60
N ASN A 335 -12.92 18.41 7.12
CA ASN A 335 -13.26 17.88 8.44
C ASN A 335 -13.12 16.35 8.50
N ASN A 336 -13.51 15.63 7.45
CA ASN A 336 -13.29 14.18 7.36
C ASN A 336 -11.79 13.85 7.49
N PHE A 337 -10.92 14.59 6.81
CA PHE A 337 -9.48 14.38 6.91
C PHE A 337 -8.92 14.73 8.30
N ILE A 338 -9.38 15.81 8.91
CA ILE A 338 -8.97 16.21 10.27
C ILE A 338 -9.37 15.14 11.27
N GLN A 339 -10.63 14.70 11.25
CA GLN A 339 -11.11 13.63 12.13
C GLN A 339 -10.35 12.33 11.89
N TYR A 340 -10.10 11.97 10.62
CA TYR A 340 -9.34 10.79 10.26
C TYR A 340 -7.96 10.77 10.93
N THR A 341 -7.23 11.89 10.97
CA THR A 341 -5.91 11.93 11.62
C THR A 341 -5.91 11.69 13.13
N LYS A 342 -7.08 11.73 13.78
CA LYS A 342 -7.24 11.45 15.22
C LYS A 342 -7.49 9.96 15.49
N THR A 343 -7.66 9.14 14.45
CA THR A 343 -8.01 7.71 14.56
C THR A 343 -6.77 6.80 14.64
N SER A 344 -6.95 5.60 15.20
CA SER A 344 -5.93 4.54 15.17
C SER A 344 -5.59 4.08 13.75
N GLN A 345 -6.54 4.14 12.82
CA GLN A 345 -6.35 3.83 11.40
C GLN A 345 -5.36 4.78 10.72
N PHE A 346 -5.30 6.04 11.14
CA PHE A 346 -4.28 6.94 10.65
C PHE A 346 -2.89 6.54 11.16
N ASN A 347 -2.79 6.16 12.43
CA ASN A 347 -1.53 5.75 13.05
C ASN A 347 -0.98 4.43 12.48
N SER A 348 -1.81 3.60 11.84
CA SER A 348 -1.37 2.39 11.15
C SER A 348 -0.78 2.63 9.76
N LEU A 349 -0.91 3.85 9.20
CA LEU A 349 -0.28 4.22 7.93
C LEU A 349 1.24 4.36 8.09
N ASP A 350 1.99 4.18 7.00
CA ASP A 350 3.42 4.46 7.00
C ASP A 350 3.71 5.95 7.20
N ASN A 351 4.89 6.26 7.77
CA ASN A 351 5.31 7.63 8.09
C ASN A 351 5.24 8.59 6.90
N ASN A 352 5.52 8.10 5.68
CA ASN A 352 5.47 8.94 4.50
C ASN A 352 4.02 9.28 4.12
N THR A 353 3.11 8.31 4.16
CA THR A 353 1.68 8.54 3.91
C THR A 353 1.06 9.44 4.98
N GLN A 354 1.37 9.23 6.27
CA GLN A 354 0.94 10.13 7.35
C GLN A 354 1.39 11.58 7.08
N ARG A 355 2.67 11.77 6.75
CA ARG A 355 3.23 13.09 6.40
C ARG A 355 2.51 13.72 5.21
N LEU A 356 2.23 12.95 4.16
CA LEU A 356 1.54 13.46 2.97
C LEU A 356 0.09 13.84 3.25
N MET A 357 -0.62 13.10 4.11
CA MET A 357 -1.96 13.45 4.56
C MET A 357 -1.95 14.75 5.38
N ASN A 358 -1.01 14.91 6.30
CA ASN A 358 -0.84 16.15 7.06
C ASN A 358 -0.53 17.35 6.14
N LEU A 359 0.31 17.15 5.12
CA LEU A 359 0.58 18.16 4.10
C LEU A 359 -0.66 18.50 3.26
N LEU A 360 -1.49 17.50 2.93
CA LEU A 360 -2.73 17.70 2.19
C LEU A 360 -3.70 18.56 3.00
N ILE A 361 -3.84 18.29 4.30
CA ILE A 361 -4.67 19.07 5.23
C ILE A 361 -4.13 20.50 5.31
N TYR A 362 -2.83 20.66 5.55
CA TYR A 362 -2.17 21.97 5.61
C TYR A 362 -2.38 22.80 4.33
N GLU A 363 -2.22 22.22 3.14
CA GLU A 363 -2.45 22.90 1.85
C GLU A 363 -3.92 23.35 1.72
N THR A 364 -4.85 22.55 2.25
CA THR A 364 -6.29 22.85 2.17
C THR A 364 -6.66 23.98 3.14
N LEU A 365 -6.28 23.86 4.41
CA LEU A 365 -6.53 24.89 5.42
C LEU A 365 -5.89 26.23 5.05
N SER A 366 -4.68 26.20 4.50
CA SER A 366 -4.01 27.40 4.00
C SER A 366 -4.83 28.09 2.89
N LYS A 367 -5.36 27.32 1.94
CA LYS A 367 -6.19 27.85 0.84
C LYS A 367 -7.54 28.35 1.32
N GLU A 368 -8.19 27.62 2.23
CA GLU A 368 -9.46 28.05 2.83
C GLU A 368 -9.31 29.40 3.53
N LEU A 369 -8.25 29.53 4.32
CA LEU A 369 -7.93 30.78 5.01
C LEU A 369 -7.68 31.91 4.02
N GLU A 370 -7.01 31.67 2.90
CA GLU A 370 -6.74 32.68 1.87
C GLU A 370 -7.96 33.06 1.03
N GLN A 371 -8.91 32.15 0.79
CA GLN A 371 -10.04 32.36 -0.11
C GLN A 371 -11.32 32.82 0.59
N ARG A 372 -11.59 32.37 1.81
CA ARG A 372 -12.89 32.59 2.47
C ARG A 372 -12.88 33.79 3.40
N SER A 373 -14.06 34.36 3.61
CA SER A 373 -14.35 35.43 4.58
C SER A 373 -14.82 34.88 5.94
N VAL A 374 -14.89 33.56 6.09
CA VAL A 374 -15.29 32.86 7.32
C VAL A 374 -14.37 31.66 7.48
N MET A 375 -13.91 31.38 8.71
CA MET A 375 -13.17 30.18 9.05
C MET A 375 -14.15 29.01 9.28
N PRO A 376 -14.18 28.00 8.40
CA PRO A 376 -15.07 26.86 8.56
C PRO A 376 -14.59 25.85 9.63
N GLN A 377 -13.33 25.93 10.06
CA GLN A 377 -12.75 25.04 11.08
C GLN A 377 -12.48 25.80 12.38
N ASN A 378 -12.36 25.07 13.49
CA ASN A 378 -11.90 25.64 14.76
C ASN A 378 -10.50 26.26 14.60
N LEU A 379 -10.29 27.45 15.17
CA LEU A 379 -9.01 28.15 15.22
C LEU A 379 -7.86 27.25 15.72
N ASP A 380 -8.14 26.38 16.69
CA ASP A 380 -7.16 25.44 17.24
C ASP A 380 -6.57 24.49 16.18
N GLU A 381 -7.36 24.10 15.17
CA GLU A 381 -6.86 23.24 14.08
C GLU A 381 -5.90 24.02 13.16
N TYR A 382 -6.12 25.33 12.95
CA TYR A 382 -5.18 26.15 12.17
C TYR A 382 -3.87 26.35 12.93
N ILE A 383 -3.93 26.55 14.25
CA ILE A 383 -2.77 26.73 15.12
C ILE A 383 -1.99 25.41 15.26
N GLY A 384 -2.66 24.32 15.65
CA GLY A 384 -2.04 23.01 15.89
C GLY A 384 -1.38 22.41 14.63
N ARG A 385 -1.82 22.84 13.43
CA ARG A 385 -1.22 22.43 12.15
C ARG A 385 -0.16 23.41 11.63
N GLY A 386 0.14 24.49 12.36
CA GLY A 386 1.10 25.52 11.98
C GLY A 386 0.69 26.36 10.77
N VAL A 387 -0.61 26.42 10.45
CA VAL A 387 -1.12 27.30 9.38
C VAL A 387 -1.08 28.76 9.84
N ILE A 388 -1.38 28.98 11.11
CA ILE A 388 -1.34 30.25 11.83
C ILE A 388 -0.39 30.06 13.03
N PRO A 389 0.48 31.04 13.35
CA PRO A 389 1.32 30.94 14.53
C PRO A 389 0.45 30.99 15.79
N GLU A 390 0.86 30.25 16.82
CA GLU A 390 0.26 30.38 18.15
C GLU A 390 0.46 31.80 18.69
N LEU A 391 -0.54 32.28 19.45
CA LEU A 391 -0.51 33.62 20.01
C LEU A 391 0.57 33.71 21.12
N PRO A 392 1.57 34.61 21.01
CA PRO A 392 2.59 34.71 22.04
C PRO A 392 2.03 35.12 23.40
N SER A 393 2.71 34.71 24.46
CA SER A 393 2.34 35.12 25.82
C SER A 393 2.36 36.65 25.95
N GLY A 394 1.32 37.19 26.62
CA GLY A 394 1.15 38.63 26.82
C GLY A 394 0.22 39.33 25.83
N TYR A 395 -0.26 38.64 24.78
CA TYR A 395 -1.27 39.16 23.86
C TYR A 395 -2.61 38.48 24.10
N LYS A 396 -3.72 39.23 24.05
CA LYS A 396 -5.06 38.67 24.28
C LYS A 396 -5.74 38.17 23.01
N ASN A 397 -5.39 38.75 21.86
CA ASN A 397 -5.96 38.40 20.55
C ASN A 397 -4.97 38.73 19.42
N TYR A 398 -5.27 38.29 18.19
CA TYR A 398 -4.39 38.53 17.05
C TYR A 398 -4.36 40.00 16.64
N THR A 399 -5.41 40.77 16.94
CA THR A 399 -5.49 42.21 16.69
C THR A 399 -4.43 43.01 17.47
N GLU A 400 -4.18 42.65 18.73
CA GLU A 400 -3.08 43.21 19.52
C GLU A 400 -1.72 42.72 19.01
N TYR A 401 -1.63 41.43 18.67
CA TYR A 401 -0.39 40.83 18.18
C TYR A 401 0.10 41.43 16.85
N GLU A 402 -0.80 41.78 15.93
CA GLU A 402 -0.46 42.41 14.64
C GLU A 402 0.31 43.73 14.80
N LYS A 403 0.11 44.44 15.92
CA LYS A 403 0.80 45.72 16.22
C LYS A 403 2.20 45.53 16.83
N SER A 404 2.61 44.30 17.12
CA SER A 404 3.87 44.00 17.80
C SER A 404 5.07 43.90 16.86
N ASP A 405 6.27 44.14 17.39
CA ASP A 405 7.52 43.87 16.66
C ASP A 405 7.71 42.38 16.33
N MET A 406 7.11 41.49 17.12
CA MET A 406 7.16 40.04 16.87
C MET A 406 6.39 39.66 15.61
N PHE A 407 5.28 40.33 15.31
CA PHE A 407 4.56 40.15 14.06
C PHE A 407 5.44 40.50 12.85
N ASN A 408 6.25 41.58 12.95
CA ASN A 408 7.16 41.98 11.87
C ASN A 408 8.27 40.96 11.58
N LYS A 409 8.62 40.12 12.56
CA LYS A 409 9.59 39.01 12.41
C LYS A 409 9.00 37.78 11.71
N LEU A 410 7.67 37.68 11.58
CA LEU A 410 7.04 36.56 10.87
C LEU A 410 7.35 36.60 9.37
N ASN A 411 7.41 35.41 8.75
CA ASN A 411 7.54 35.32 7.30
C ASN A 411 6.32 35.96 6.59
N ARG A 412 6.49 36.34 5.33
CA ARG A 412 5.45 37.06 4.56
C ARG A 412 4.13 36.29 4.48
N ALA A 413 4.16 34.97 4.40
CA ALA A 413 2.96 34.14 4.31
C ALA A 413 2.18 34.13 5.63
N LEU A 414 2.87 33.92 6.75
CA LEU A 414 2.27 33.93 8.09
C LEU A 414 1.72 35.31 8.44
N ARG A 415 2.43 36.40 8.11
CA ARG A 415 1.91 37.77 8.29
C ARG A 415 0.58 37.97 7.58
N ARG A 416 0.48 37.59 6.30
CA ARG A 416 -0.77 37.69 5.53
C ARG A 416 -1.91 36.91 6.18
N ARG A 417 -1.64 35.71 6.68
CA ARG A 417 -2.63 34.85 7.34
C ARG A 417 -3.10 35.44 8.66
N VAL A 418 -2.18 35.95 9.48
CA VAL A 418 -2.51 36.63 10.74
C VAL A 418 -3.29 37.92 10.48
N SER A 419 -2.89 38.79 9.55
CA SER A 419 -3.66 39.99 9.20
C SER A 419 -5.07 39.65 8.71
N LYS A 420 -5.22 38.54 7.99
CA LYS A 420 -6.55 38.08 7.58
C LYS A 420 -7.38 37.58 8.76
N LEU A 421 -6.77 36.88 9.72
CA LEU A 421 -7.44 36.50 10.96
C LEU A 421 -7.90 37.73 11.76
N VAL A 422 -7.07 38.77 11.84
CA VAL A 422 -7.41 40.05 12.47
C VAL A 422 -8.63 40.72 11.80
N LEU A 423 -8.72 40.67 10.46
CA LEU A 423 -9.90 41.18 9.76
C LEU A 423 -11.17 40.39 10.13
N LEU A 424 -11.06 39.08 10.38
CA LEU A 424 -12.19 38.25 10.82
C LEU A 424 -12.59 38.57 12.26
N GLU A 425 -11.62 38.72 13.18
CA GLU A 425 -11.87 39.14 14.57
C GLU A 425 -12.62 40.48 14.61
N LYS A 426 -12.13 41.47 13.85
CA LYS A 426 -12.75 42.80 13.79
C LYS A 426 -14.19 42.78 13.29
N ARG A 427 -14.55 41.86 12.38
CA ARG A 427 -15.93 41.70 11.89
C ARG A 427 -16.86 41.06 12.92
N LEU A 428 -16.33 40.25 13.82
CA LEU A 428 -17.12 39.62 14.90
C LEU A 428 -17.36 40.59 16.08
N ILE A 429 -16.57 41.66 16.19
CA ILE A 429 -16.63 42.65 17.28
C ILE A 429 -17.55 43.83 16.94
N ILE A 430 -18.03 43.95 15.70
CA ILE A 430 -19.03 44.96 15.31
C ILE A 430 -20.42 44.28 15.39
N PRO A 431 -21.23 44.55 16.44
CA PRO A 431 -22.61 44.06 16.52
C PRO A 431 -23.53 44.67 15.47
#